data_AF-A0A7V4J3A4-F1
#
_entry.id   AF-A0A7V4J3A4-F1
#
_cell.length_a   1.000
_cell.length_b   1.000
_cell.length_c   1.000
_cell.angle_alpha   90.00
_cell.angle_beta   90.00
_cell.angle_gamma   90.00
#
_symmetry.space_group_name_H-M   'P 1'
#
loop_
_entity.id
_entity.type
_entity.pdbx_description
1 polymer ?
#
loop_
_entity_poly.entity_id
_entity_poly.type
_entity_poly.pdbx_seq_one_letter_code
_entity_poly.pdbx_strand_id
1 'polypeptide(L)'
;MAELGLGAPRLADHCLPTAVLLRRYFLGRGVMCGRFVLYSSLDEIVQAFDVATAPPRLRTSYNIAPTQTVAVVLERGGVRSVEEMVWGLIPAWAKDRGMG
;
A
#
# COMPACT_ATOMS: atom_id res chain seq x y z
N MET A 1 -35.25 -12.12 54.64
CA MET A 1 -35.13 -13.58 54.83
C MET A 1 -35.77 -14.25 53.63
N ALA A 2 -34.96 -15.04 52.90
CA ALA A 2 -35.17 -15.73 51.62
C ALA A 2 -35.07 -14.83 50.36
N GLU A 3 -34.02 -14.86 49.51
CA GLU A 3 -33.42 -15.97 48.70
C GLU A 3 -34.45 -16.45 47.64
N LEU A 4 -34.26 -16.48 46.31
CA LEU A 4 -33.11 -16.73 45.44
C LEU A 4 -33.43 -16.32 43.98
N GLY A 5 -32.39 -16.21 43.14
CA GLY A 5 -32.48 -16.53 41.71
C GLY A 5 -31.83 -15.48 40.79
N LEU A 6 -30.51 -15.55 40.56
CA LEU A 6 -29.90 -16.15 39.34
C LEU A 6 -30.34 -15.48 38.03
N GLY A 7 -29.39 -14.80 37.37
CA GLY A 7 -29.51 -14.50 35.95
C GLY A 7 -28.62 -13.38 35.45
N ALA A 8 -27.32 -13.62 35.31
CA ALA A 8 -26.59 -12.95 34.23
C ALA A 8 -26.90 -13.67 32.92
N PRO A 9 -27.29 -12.94 31.86
CA PRO A 9 -26.54 -13.11 30.63
C PRO A 9 -26.37 -11.84 29.78
N ARG A 10 -25.16 -11.73 29.24
CA ARG A 10 -24.78 -11.45 27.83
C ARG A 10 -25.00 -10.05 27.22
N LEU A 11 -23.89 -9.62 26.61
CA LEU A 11 -23.69 -8.73 25.48
C LEU A 11 -24.82 -8.70 24.44
N ALA A 12 -24.83 -7.56 23.71
CA ALA A 12 -25.54 -7.19 22.48
C ALA A 12 -26.63 -6.14 22.82
N ASP A 13 -26.68 -4.91 22.30
CA ASP A 13 -26.71 -4.53 20.89
C ASP A 13 -26.68 -2.99 20.74
N HIS A 14 -25.56 -2.29 20.75
CA HIS A 14 -25.56 -0.84 20.43
C HIS A 14 -24.49 -0.51 19.38
N CYS A 15 -24.70 -1.03 18.17
CA CYS A 15 -24.06 -0.57 16.95
C CYS A 15 -25.04 0.27 16.11
N LEU A 16 -24.87 1.61 16.20
CA LEU A 16 -25.21 2.64 15.19
C LEU A 16 -26.71 2.83 14.88
N PRO A 17 -27.20 4.00 14.37
CA PRO A 17 -26.48 4.98 13.53
C PRO A 17 -26.86 6.46 13.73
N THR A 18 -25.88 7.37 13.85
CA THR A 18 -26.15 8.81 13.73
C THR A 18 -25.49 9.39 12.49
N ALA A 19 -26.34 9.60 11.49
CA ALA A 19 -26.30 10.69 10.52
C ALA A 19 -25.05 10.82 9.63
N VAL A 20 -25.17 10.19 8.46
CA VAL A 20 -24.51 10.62 7.23
C VAL A 20 -25.01 12.03 6.87
N LEU A 21 -24.28 13.06 7.28
CA LEU A 21 -24.36 14.41 6.71
C LEU A 21 -23.21 14.57 5.70
N LEU A 22 -23.38 13.96 4.53
CA LEU A 22 -22.61 14.27 3.32
C LEU A 22 -23.02 15.66 2.81
N ARG A 23 -22.56 16.70 3.52
CA ARG A 23 -22.65 18.08 3.05
C ARG A 23 -21.39 18.38 2.24
N ARG A 24 -21.54 18.29 0.91
CA ARG A 24 -20.67 18.86 -0.14
C ARG A 24 -19.45 19.63 0.39
N TYR A 25 -18.31 18.95 0.47
CA TYR A 25 -17.01 19.58 0.29
C TYR A 25 -16.43 19.01 -1.01
N PHE A 26 -16.55 19.79 -2.08
CA PHE A 26 -15.59 19.88 -3.18
C PHE A 26 -14.83 18.58 -3.56
N LEU A 27 -15.31 17.89 -4.60
CA LEU A 27 -14.41 17.18 -5.51
C LEU A 27 -13.46 18.23 -6.12
N GLY A 28 -12.14 18.14 -5.88
CA GLY A 28 -11.22 19.12 -6.47
C GLY A 28 -9.71 18.99 -6.28
N ARG A 29 -9.18 18.06 -5.48
CA ARG A 29 -7.75 17.69 -5.48
C ARG A 29 -7.63 16.23 -5.09
N GLY A 30 -7.38 15.35 -6.06
CA GLY A 30 -6.98 13.98 -5.75
C GLY A 30 -5.74 14.03 -4.86
N VAL A 31 -5.82 13.44 -3.67
CA VAL A 31 -4.64 13.15 -2.86
C VAL A 31 -3.70 12.33 -3.75
N MET A 32 -2.62 12.94 -4.22
CA MET A 32 -1.58 12.22 -4.94
C MET A 32 -1.07 11.14 -4.00
N CYS A 33 -1.07 9.89 -4.47
CA CYS A 33 -0.42 8.77 -3.80
C CYS A 33 1.11 8.96 -3.87
N GLY A 34 1.62 9.91 -3.09
CA GLY A 34 3.04 10.23 -3.01
C GLY A 34 3.83 9.33 -2.05
N ARG A 35 3.18 8.37 -1.38
CA ARG A 35 3.84 7.40 -0.50
C ARG A 35 3.14 6.04 -0.57
N PHE A 36 3.90 4.95 -0.40
CA PHE A 36 3.35 3.60 -0.36
C PHE A 36 4.18 2.66 0.52
N VAL A 37 3.67 1.44 0.69
CA VAL A 37 4.27 0.38 1.51
C VAL A 37 4.68 -0.79 0.62
N LEU A 38 5.86 -1.33 0.89
CA LEU A 38 6.29 -2.66 0.45
C LEU A 38 6.44 -3.55 1.68
N TYR A 39 5.42 -4.38 1.95
CA TYR A 39 5.44 -5.35 3.06
C TYR A 39 5.63 -6.79 2.58
N SER A 40 5.40 -7.06 1.29
CA SER A 40 5.54 -8.40 0.72
C SER A 40 7.00 -8.86 0.69
N SER A 41 7.19 -10.14 1.00
CA SER A 41 8.44 -10.85 0.81
C SER A 41 8.76 -11.02 -0.68
N LEU A 42 10.03 -11.33 -0.97
CA LEU A 42 10.44 -11.58 -2.34
C LEU A 42 9.73 -12.79 -2.95
N ASP A 43 9.55 -13.87 -2.19
CA ASP A 43 8.92 -15.10 -2.66
C ASP A 43 7.45 -14.88 -3.03
N GLU A 44 6.72 -14.07 -2.25
CA GLU A 44 5.34 -13.67 -2.58
C GLU A 44 5.27 -12.91 -3.90
N ILE A 45 6.23 -12.03 -4.16
CA ILE A 45 6.30 -11.26 -5.43
C ILE A 45 6.67 -12.19 -6.59
N VAL A 46 7.65 -13.07 -6.40
CA VAL A 46 8.06 -14.02 -7.43
C VAL A 46 6.90 -14.91 -7.84
N GLN A 47 6.16 -15.43 -6.87
CA GLN A 47 4.99 -16.27 -7.11
C GLN A 47 3.82 -15.50 -7.73
N ALA A 48 3.51 -14.30 -7.24
CA ALA A 48 2.37 -13.52 -7.71
C ALA A 48 2.54 -13.02 -9.15
N PHE A 49 3.77 -12.75 -9.57
CA PHE A 49 4.06 -12.15 -10.88
C PHE A 49 4.75 -13.09 -11.87
N ASP A 50 5.07 -14.34 -11.48
CA ASP A 50 5.82 -15.31 -12.30
C ASP A 50 7.19 -14.74 -12.74
N VAL A 51 7.98 -14.33 -11.75
CA VAL A 51 9.28 -13.68 -11.97
C VAL A 51 10.36 -14.73 -12.24
N ALA A 52 11.05 -14.61 -13.37
CA ALA A 52 12.13 -15.51 -13.75
C ALA A 52 13.48 -15.16 -13.09
N THR A 53 13.70 -13.89 -12.75
CA THR A 53 14.97 -13.42 -12.16
C THR A 53 14.73 -12.34 -11.13
N ALA A 54 15.31 -12.49 -9.95
CA ALA A 54 15.13 -11.60 -8.82
C ALA A 54 16.46 -11.36 -8.07
N PRO A 55 16.59 -10.24 -7.33
CA PRO A 55 17.73 -10.01 -6.45
C PRO A 55 17.78 -11.04 -5.32
N PRO A 56 18.92 -11.25 -4.65
CA PRO A 56 19.03 -12.24 -3.58
C PRO A 56 18.20 -11.90 -2.33
N ARG A 57 17.85 -10.62 -2.15
CA ARG A 57 17.02 -10.14 -1.03
C ARG A 57 16.21 -8.93 -1.48
N LEU A 58 15.05 -8.75 -0.87
CA LEU A 58 14.22 -7.56 -0.98
C LEU A 58 14.00 -6.96 0.40
N ARG A 59 14.18 -5.63 0.53
CA ARG A 59 13.91 -4.92 1.79
C ARG A 59 12.47 -4.41 1.80
N THR A 60 11.76 -4.71 2.87
CA THR A 60 10.44 -4.10 3.12
C THR A 60 10.59 -2.65 3.58
N SER A 61 9.60 -1.83 3.28
CA SER A 61 9.54 -0.42 3.69
C SER A 61 8.09 0.00 3.87
N TYR A 62 7.76 0.49 5.07
CA TYR A 62 6.43 0.99 5.40
C TYR A 62 6.23 2.46 5.04
N ASN A 63 7.21 3.07 4.38
CA ASN A 63 7.20 4.50 4.11
C ASN A 63 8.05 4.85 2.88
N ILE A 64 7.75 4.23 1.74
CA ILE A 64 8.40 4.57 0.49
C ILE A 64 7.96 5.96 0.07
N ALA A 65 8.93 6.84 -0.20
CA ALA A 65 8.75 8.22 -0.61
C ALA A 65 9.26 8.43 -2.04
N PRO A 66 8.87 9.52 -2.73
CA PRO A 66 9.38 9.83 -4.06
C PRO A 66 10.90 9.90 -4.00
N THR A 67 11.55 9.71 -5.15
CA THR A 67 13.01 9.75 -5.32
C THR A 67 13.78 8.58 -4.72
N GLN A 68 13.12 7.70 -3.96
CA GLN A 68 13.75 6.51 -3.41
C GLN A 68 13.87 5.39 -4.45
N THR A 69 14.88 4.54 -4.27
CA THR A 69 15.00 3.30 -5.03
C THR A 69 13.97 2.28 -4.54
N VAL A 70 13.22 1.70 -5.46
CA VAL A 70 12.15 0.73 -5.20
C VAL A 70 12.31 -0.48 -6.12
N ALA A 71 11.82 -1.64 -5.68
CA ALA A 71 11.75 -2.82 -6.52
C ALA A 71 10.59 -2.69 -7.52
N VAL A 72 10.87 -3.02 -8.78
CA VAL A 72 9.94 -2.96 -9.90
C VAL A 72 9.97 -4.31 -10.61
N VAL A 73 8.79 -4.90 -10.82
CA VAL A 73 8.66 -6.03 -11.75
C VAL A 73 8.63 -5.47 -13.17
N LEU A 74 9.62 -5.84 -13.97
CA LEU A 74 9.77 -5.40 -15.35
C LEU A 74 9.63 -6.58 -16.30
N GLU A 75 8.89 -6.40 -17.39
CA GLU A 75 8.77 -7.41 -18.44
C GLU A 75 9.59 -6.99 -19.68
N ARG A 76 10.45 -7.89 -20.17
CA ARG A 76 11.18 -7.72 -21.43
C ARG A 76 11.09 -9.01 -22.24
N GLY A 77 10.48 -8.94 -23.41
CA GLY A 77 10.36 -10.11 -24.30
C GLY A 77 9.56 -11.26 -23.68
N GLY A 78 8.55 -10.98 -22.85
CA GLY A 78 7.74 -11.98 -22.16
C GLY A 78 8.38 -12.59 -20.91
N VAL A 79 9.59 -12.17 -20.53
CA VAL A 79 10.27 -12.59 -19.31
C VAL A 79 10.19 -11.47 -18.27
N ARG A 80 9.79 -11.81 -17.04
CA ARG A 80 9.71 -10.86 -15.93
C ARG A 80 10.91 -10.96 -15.00
N SER A 81 11.45 -9.81 -14.63
CA SER A 81 12.52 -9.64 -13.66
C SER A 81 12.09 -8.68 -12.55
N VAL A 82 12.68 -8.81 -11.36
CA VAL A 82 12.63 -7.77 -10.33
C VAL A 82 13.91 -6.94 -10.41
N GLU A 83 13.77 -5.65 -10.65
CA GLU A 83 14.87 -4.69 -10.78
C GLU A 83 14.69 -3.51 -9.82
N GLU A 84 15.79 -2.89 -9.41
CA GLU A 84 15.77 -1.67 -8.60
C GLU A 84 15.74 -0.43 -9.49
N MET A 85 14.76 0.46 -9.28
CA MET A 85 14.60 1.70 -10.03
C MET A 85 14.31 2.89 -9.11
N VAL A 86 14.66 4.09 -9.54
CA VAL A 86 14.31 5.32 -8.80
C VAL A 86 12.84 5.66 -9.06
N TRP A 87 12.08 5.91 -7.99
CA TRP A 87 10.71 6.41 -8.07
C TRP A 87 10.69 7.90 -8.43
N GLY A 88 10.92 8.19 -9.70
CA GLY A 88 10.89 9.52 -10.28
C GLY A 88 11.26 9.46 -11.75
N LEU A 89 10.31 9.76 -12.63
CA LEU A 89 10.55 9.77 -14.07
C LEU A 89 11.45 10.96 -14.43
N ILE A 90 12.67 10.67 -14.90
CA ILE A 90 13.57 11.67 -15.48
C ILE A 90 13.50 11.49 -17.00
N PRO A 91 12.86 12.40 -17.74
CA PRO A 91 12.80 12.28 -19.19
C PRO A 91 14.18 12.53 -19.81
N ALA A 92 14.46 11.90 -20.95
CA ALA A 92 15.76 12.00 -21.61
C ALA A 92 16.14 13.42 -22.08
N TRP A 93 15.16 14.31 -22.21
CA TRP A 93 15.37 15.71 -22.61
C TRP A 93 15.59 16.66 -21.41
N ALA A 94 15.51 16.17 -20.18
CA ALA A 94 15.77 16.99 -19.00
C ALA A 94 17.23 17.43 -18.95
N LYS A 95 17.46 18.73 -18.74
CA LYS A 95 18.81 19.30 -18.61
C LYS A 95 19.47 18.98 -17.27
N ASP A 96 18.67 18.85 -16.21
CA ASP A 96 19.11 18.50 -14.88
C ASP A 96 18.41 17.25 -14.38
N ARG A 97 19.12 16.43 -13.60
CA ARG A 97 18.53 15.35 -12.79
C ARG A 97 17.80 15.90 -11.54
N GLY A 98 17.75 17.23 -11.43
CA GLY A 98 17.09 17.97 -10.36
C GLY A 98 15.59 17.70 -10.40
N MET A 99 15.13 17.06 -9.34
CA MET A 99 13.73 16.83 -9.06
C MET A 99 13.10 18.18 -8.76
N GLY A 100 11.96 18.48 -9.40
CA GLY A 100 11.17 19.66 -9.09
C GLY A 100 10.56 19.63 -7.70
#